data_AF-A0A822EJ75-F1
#
_entry.id   AF-A0A822EJ75-F1
#
_cell.length_a   1.000
_cell.length_b   1.000
_cell.length_c   1.000
_cell.angle_alpha   90.00
_cell.angle_beta   90.00
_cell.angle_gamma   90.00
#
_symmetry.space_group_name_H-M   'P 1'
#
loop_
_entity.id
_entity.type
_entity.pdbx_description
1 polymer ?
#
loop_
_entity_poly.entity_id
_entity_poly.type
_entity_poly.pdbx_seq_one_letter_code
_entity_poly.pdbx_strand_id
1 'polypeptide(L)'
;IVSDSNPVFINTILKHYHLHHYFKDIFTNPAYYNKDDQCLIIEQYGQQTCSTCPSNMCKREIIEKYLRTKFSTSIPVLFIGDGHNDVCPANSLKKGDLVCARSGYRMAKELKQQEELYKKKLDANFFQWNDGKQIEDYIKDNWLKKF
;
A
#
# COMPACT_ATOMS: atom_id res chain seq x y z
N ILE A 1 2.24 5.16 -5.55
CA ILE A 1 2.99 4.25 -4.64
C ILE A 1 2.90 4.80 -3.23
N VAL A 2 2.61 3.97 -2.22
CA VAL A 2 2.72 4.34 -0.80
C VAL A 2 3.66 3.34 -0.14
N SER A 3 4.86 3.78 0.23
CA SER A 3 5.95 2.88 0.60
C SER A 3 6.77 3.41 1.77
N ASP A 4 7.13 2.49 2.65
CA ASP A 4 7.98 2.74 3.81
C ASP A 4 9.49 2.76 3.49
N SER A 5 9.82 2.96 2.21
CA SER A 5 11.18 3.10 1.71
C SER A 5 11.59 4.58 1.69
N ASN A 6 12.33 4.99 0.65
CA ASN A 6 12.75 6.37 0.42
C ASN A 6 12.79 6.67 -1.10
N PRO A 7 12.80 7.94 -1.52
CA PRO A 7 12.76 8.29 -2.94
C PRO A 7 14.00 7.82 -3.71
N VAL A 8 15.18 7.75 -3.08
CA VAL A 8 16.40 7.27 -3.77
C VAL A 8 16.22 5.83 -4.22
N PHE A 9 15.80 4.95 -3.32
CA PHE A 9 15.60 3.53 -3.61
C PHE A 9 14.48 3.30 -4.64
N ILE A 10 13.31 3.91 -4.42
CA ILE A 10 12.16 3.75 -5.32
C ILE A 10 12.50 4.26 -6.72
N ASN A 11 13.04 5.47 -6.84
CA ASN A 11 13.35 6.05 -8.15
C ASN A 11 14.43 5.27 -8.88
N THR A 12 15.39 4.68 -8.17
CA THR A 12 16.42 3.83 -8.77
C THR A 12 15.79 2.62 -9.48
N ILE A 13 14.90 1.90 -8.79
CA ILE A 13 14.19 0.74 -9.37
C ILE A 13 13.30 1.18 -10.54
N LEU A 14 12.49 2.22 -10.36
CA LEU A 14 11.57 2.68 -11.39
C LEU A 14 12.28 3.18 -12.65
N LYS A 15 13.45 3.84 -12.51
CA LYS A 15 14.25 4.28 -13.65
C LYS A 15 14.89 3.10 -14.36
N HIS A 16 15.48 2.16 -13.61
CA HIS A 16 16.13 0.97 -14.17
C HIS A 16 15.17 0.14 -15.05
N TYR A 17 13.93 -0.06 -14.60
CA TYR A 17 12.92 -0.79 -15.36
C TYR A 17 12.06 0.08 -16.28
N HIS A 18 12.40 1.37 -16.44
CA HIS A 18 11.62 2.34 -17.23
C HIS A 18 10.14 2.48 -16.80
N LEU A 19 9.80 2.19 -15.54
CA LEU A 19 8.42 2.16 -15.04
C LEU A 19 7.91 3.50 -14.48
N HIS A 20 8.77 4.51 -14.36
CA HIS A 20 8.44 5.79 -13.74
C HIS A 20 7.17 6.45 -14.30
N HIS A 21 6.90 6.30 -15.60
CA HIS A 21 5.74 6.90 -16.27
C HIS A 21 4.40 6.22 -15.95
N TYR A 22 4.41 5.03 -15.33
CA TYR A 22 3.18 4.35 -14.88
C TYR A 22 2.70 4.83 -13.51
N PHE A 23 3.51 5.59 -12.77
CA PHE A 23 3.19 6.02 -11.42
C PHE A 23 3.07 7.55 -11.35
N LYS A 24 1.88 8.04 -11.02
CA LYS A 24 1.60 9.48 -10.92
C LYS A 24 2.09 10.10 -9.61
N ASP A 25 1.72 9.50 -8.48
CA ASP A 25 2.01 10.03 -7.15
C ASP A 25 2.76 8.97 -6.31
N ILE A 26 3.83 9.38 -5.64
CA ILE A 26 4.66 8.54 -4.77
C ILE A 26 4.74 9.19 -3.39
N PHE A 27 4.31 8.44 -2.37
CA PHE A 27 4.34 8.82 -0.96
C PHE A 27 5.30 7.90 -0.23
N THR A 28 6.41 8.43 0.27
CA THR A 28 7.47 7.67 0.92
C THR A 28 8.30 8.56 1.85
N ASN A 29 9.04 7.98 2.80
CA ASN A 29 9.86 8.74 3.73
C ASN A 29 10.82 9.67 2.96
N PRO A 30 10.79 11.00 3.20
CA PRO A 30 11.70 11.94 2.55
C PRO A 30 13.15 11.52 2.77
N ALA A 31 13.99 11.74 1.76
CA ALA A 31 15.42 11.51 1.91
C ALA A 31 16.23 12.46 1.03
N TYR A 32 17.40 12.84 1.53
CA TYR A 32 18.37 13.68 0.83
C TYR A 32 19.79 13.32 1.28
N TYR A 33 20.76 13.63 0.42
CA TYR A 33 22.17 13.50 0.77
C TYR A 33 22.62 14.74 1.54
N ASN A 34 23.24 14.54 2.70
CA ASN A 34 23.90 15.60 3.44
C ASN A 34 25.05 16.17 2.59
N LYS A 35 25.19 17.51 2.58
CA LYS A 35 26.19 18.20 1.76
C LYS A 35 27.61 17.93 2.25
N ASP A 36 27.79 17.73 3.55
CA ASP A 36 29.11 17.69 4.17
C ASP A 36 29.80 16.32 4.01
N ASP A 37 29.07 15.24 4.28
CA ASP A 37 29.61 13.87 4.32
C ASP A 37 28.99 12.93 3.28
N GLN A 38 28.05 13.42 2.46
CA GLN A 38 27.31 12.65 1.45
C GLN A 38 26.53 11.47 2.04
N CYS A 39 26.23 11.48 3.35
CA CYS A 39 25.37 10.48 3.97
C CYS A 39 23.92 10.66 3.51
N LEU A 40 23.21 9.56 3.24
CA LEU A 40 21.78 9.60 2.96
C LEU A 40 21.01 9.76 4.27
N ILE A 41 20.37 10.92 4.44
CA ILE A 41 19.47 11.21 5.56
C ILE A 41 18.06 10.82 5.15
N ILE A 42 17.37 10.07 6.02
CA ILE A 42 15.97 9.66 5.85
C ILE A 42 15.16 10.24 7.00
N GLU A 43 14.07 10.93 6.67
CA GLU A 43 13.18 11.57 7.63
C GLU A 43 11.83 10.84 7.67
N GLN A 44 11.11 10.96 8.78
CA GLN A 44 9.74 10.47 8.86
C GLN A 44 8.83 11.19 7.85
N TYR A 45 7.90 10.46 7.24
CA TYR A 45 6.97 11.05 6.28
C TYR A 45 6.07 12.13 6.89
N GLY A 46 5.66 11.94 8.13
CA GLY A 46 4.89 12.92 8.87
C GLY A 46 4.41 12.40 10.21
N GLN A 47 3.97 13.31 11.06
CA GLN A 47 3.27 12.93 12.29
C GLN A 47 1.95 12.25 11.93
N GLN A 48 1.73 11.08 12.54
CA GLN A 48 0.53 10.27 12.36
C GLN A 48 -0.17 10.08 13.71
N THR A 49 -1.47 9.78 13.70
CA THR A 49 -2.26 9.55 14.93
C THR A 49 -2.66 8.08 15.14
N CYS A 50 -2.35 7.22 14.18
CA CYS A 50 -2.49 5.78 14.23
C CYS A 50 -1.58 5.12 15.28
N SER A 51 -2.21 4.66 16.37
CA SER A 51 -1.56 3.92 17.46
C SER A 51 -0.99 2.55 17.06
N THR A 52 -1.33 2.01 15.89
CA THR A 52 -0.93 0.67 15.46
C THR A 52 0.11 0.66 14.35
N CYS A 53 0.43 1.81 13.75
CA CYS A 53 1.47 1.91 12.72
C CYS A 53 2.79 2.41 13.31
N PRO A 54 3.92 2.14 12.65
CA PRO A 54 5.19 2.79 12.96
C PRO A 54 5.07 4.32 13.01
N SER A 55 5.91 4.96 13.83
CA SER A 55 5.88 6.42 14.03
C SER A 55 6.16 7.20 12.75
N ASN A 56 6.85 6.59 11.79
CA ASN A 56 7.35 7.28 10.62
C ASN A 56 6.32 7.41 9.48
N MET A 57 5.39 6.46 9.34
CA MET A 57 4.37 6.47 8.28
C MET A 57 3.16 5.57 8.61
N CYS A 58 1.95 6.11 8.42
CA CYS A 58 0.70 5.34 8.36
C CYS A 58 0.15 5.34 6.93
N LYS A 59 0.23 4.19 6.23
CA LYS A 59 -0.21 4.08 4.83
C LYS A 59 -1.72 4.33 4.66
N ARG A 60 -2.54 3.95 5.66
CA ARG A 60 -3.99 4.22 5.67
C ARG A 60 -4.28 5.71 5.56
N GLU A 61 -3.72 6.50 6.47
CA GLU A 61 -3.98 7.95 6.53
C GLU A 61 -3.54 8.66 5.25
N ILE A 62 -2.44 8.21 4.64
CA ILE A 62 -1.97 8.72 3.35
C ILE A 62 -2.98 8.42 2.25
N ILE A 63 -3.47 7.18 2.16
CA ILE A 63 -4.46 6.77 1.15
C ILE A 63 -5.77 7.54 1.35
N GLU A 64 -6.29 7.63 2.57
CA GLU A 64 -7.53 8.35 2.88
C GLU A 64 -7.42 9.85 2.56
N LYS A 65 -6.30 10.48 2.92
CA LYS A 65 -6.01 11.88 2.58
C LYS A 65 -5.94 12.06 1.08
N TYR A 66 -5.21 11.20 0.37
CA TYR A 66 -5.09 11.25 -1.08
C TYR A 66 -6.45 11.15 -1.77
N LEU A 67 -7.27 10.17 -1.39
CA LEU A 67 -8.59 9.96 -1.97
C LEU A 67 -9.50 11.16 -1.76
N ARG A 68 -9.55 11.69 -0.52
CA ARG A 68 -10.35 12.87 -0.17
C ARG A 68 -9.91 14.13 -0.92
N THR A 69 -8.61 14.29 -1.16
CA THR A 69 -8.07 15.47 -1.86
C THR A 69 -8.26 15.37 -3.38
N LYS A 70 -8.18 14.18 -3.97
CA LYS A 70 -8.17 14.01 -5.43
C LYS A 70 -9.55 13.75 -6.04
N PHE A 71 -10.49 13.21 -5.28
CA PHE A 71 -11.79 12.78 -5.79
C PHE A 71 -12.92 13.40 -4.99
N SER A 72 -13.92 13.95 -5.69
CA SER A 72 -15.14 14.50 -5.07
C SER A 72 -16.13 13.41 -4.68
N THR A 73 -16.00 12.22 -5.28
CA THR A 73 -16.83 11.05 -5.00
C THR A 73 -15.97 9.87 -4.56
N SER A 74 -16.60 8.91 -3.89
CA SER A 74 -15.96 7.66 -3.53
C SER A 74 -15.60 6.85 -4.78
N ILE A 75 -14.31 6.54 -4.94
CA ILE A 75 -13.82 5.63 -5.98
C ILE A 75 -13.44 4.27 -5.38
N PRO A 76 -13.62 3.15 -6.12
CA PRO A 76 -13.12 1.85 -5.72
C PRO A 76 -11.59 1.83 -5.64
N VAL A 77 -11.05 1.14 -4.64
CA VAL A 77 -9.61 1.02 -4.42
C VAL A 77 -9.14 -0.41 -4.67
N LEU A 78 -8.12 -0.56 -5.50
CA LEU A 78 -7.27 -1.75 -5.57
C LEU A 78 -6.00 -1.51 -4.76
N PHE A 79 -5.80 -2.29 -3.70
CA PHE A 79 -4.61 -2.22 -2.87
C PHE A 79 -3.82 -3.52 -2.93
N ILE A 80 -2.55 -3.41 -3.29
CA ILE A 80 -1.63 -4.55 -3.45
C ILE A 80 -0.49 -4.37 -2.46
N GLY A 81 -0.26 -5.37 -1.61
CA GLY A 81 0.77 -5.32 -0.56
C GLY A 81 1.17 -6.70 -0.04
N ASP A 82 2.15 -6.71 0.85
CA ASP A 82 2.74 -7.95 1.39
C ASP A 82 3.25 -7.81 2.83
N GLY A 83 3.61 -6.60 3.27
CA GLY A 83 4.25 -6.35 4.56
C GLY A 83 3.28 -6.12 5.71
N HIS A 84 3.79 -6.17 6.94
CA HIS A 84 3.02 -5.81 8.14
C HIS A 84 2.41 -4.40 8.04
N ASN A 85 3.18 -3.44 7.51
CA ASN A 85 2.74 -2.04 7.36
C ASN A 85 1.61 -1.86 6.32
N ASP A 86 1.20 -2.93 5.63
CA ASP A 86 0.07 -2.97 4.68
C ASP A 86 -1.23 -3.51 5.33
N VAL A 87 -1.18 -4.02 6.56
CA VAL A 87 -2.35 -4.56 7.28
C VAL A 87 -3.31 -3.45 7.70
N CYS A 88 -2.79 -2.30 8.15
CA CYS A 88 -3.60 -1.15 8.55
C CYS A 88 -4.45 -0.58 7.40
N PRO A 89 -3.89 -0.24 6.21
CA PRO A 89 -4.71 0.22 5.08
C PRO A 89 -5.66 -0.87 4.56
N ALA A 90 -5.27 -2.15 4.55
CA ALA A 90 -6.19 -3.21 4.12
C ALA A 90 -7.43 -3.32 5.01
N ASN A 91 -7.25 -3.18 6.33
CA ASN A 91 -8.35 -3.18 7.29
C ASN A 91 -9.29 -1.97 7.19
N SER A 92 -8.89 -0.88 6.52
CA SER A 92 -9.75 0.31 6.33
C SER A 92 -10.48 0.34 4.99
N LEU A 93 -10.17 -0.58 4.07
CA LEU A 93 -10.86 -0.64 2.78
C LEU A 93 -12.27 -1.18 2.95
N LYS A 94 -13.17 -0.66 2.12
CA LYS A 94 -14.62 -0.85 2.25
C LYS A 94 -15.16 -1.83 1.24
N LYS A 95 -16.43 -2.17 1.38
CA LYS A 95 -17.17 -2.96 0.40
C LYS A 95 -17.04 -2.35 -1.00
N GLY A 96 -16.64 -3.18 -1.96
CA GLY A 96 -16.38 -2.78 -3.34
C GLY A 96 -14.88 -2.67 -3.67
N ASP A 97 -14.04 -2.41 -2.68
CA ASP A 97 -12.58 -2.39 -2.85
C ASP A 97 -12.02 -3.81 -2.98
N LEU A 98 -10.75 -3.91 -3.38
CA LEU A 98 -10.00 -5.16 -3.49
C LEU A 98 -8.64 -5.05 -2.80
N VAL A 99 -8.41 -5.94 -1.83
CA VAL A 99 -7.12 -6.18 -1.19
C VAL A 99 -6.46 -7.40 -1.82
N CYS A 100 -5.28 -7.20 -2.39
CA CYS A 100 -4.42 -8.24 -2.94
C CYS A 100 -3.19 -8.42 -2.03
N ALA A 101 -3.19 -9.45 -1.18
CA ALA A 101 -2.09 -9.75 -0.27
C ALA A 101 -1.18 -10.86 -0.80
N ARG A 102 0.14 -10.66 -0.76
CA ARG A 102 1.07 -11.69 -1.24
C ARG A 102 1.03 -12.95 -0.38
N SER A 103 0.78 -14.09 -1.00
CA SER A 103 0.73 -15.41 -0.36
C SER A 103 2.02 -15.72 0.40
N GLY A 104 1.89 -16.13 1.67
CA GLY A 104 3.02 -16.50 2.52
C GLY A 104 3.72 -15.34 3.25
N TYR A 105 3.37 -14.08 2.93
CA TYR A 105 3.96 -12.89 3.56
C TYR A 105 3.15 -12.40 4.77
N ARG A 106 3.70 -11.41 5.49
CA ARG A 106 3.19 -10.94 6.78
C ARG A 106 1.74 -10.46 6.69
N MET A 107 1.42 -9.63 5.70
CA MET A 107 0.07 -9.11 5.48
C MET A 107 -0.96 -10.25 5.35
N ALA A 108 -0.69 -11.20 4.46
CA ALA A 108 -1.56 -12.34 4.20
C ALA A 108 -1.78 -13.21 5.45
N LYS A 109 -0.71 -13.46 6.21
CA LYS A 109 -0.77 -14.25 7.45
C LYS A 109 -1.58 -13.55 8.54
N GLU A 110 -1.33 -12.27 8.75
CA GLU A 110 -2.00 -11.48 9.79
C GLU A 110 -3.49 -11.28 9.49
N LEU A 111 -3.86 -11.01 8.24
CA LEU A 111 -5.28 -10.89 7.84
C LEU A 111 -6.03 -12.21 8.04
N LYS A 112 -5.42 -13.35 7.68
CA LYS A 112 -5.99 -14.67 7.91
C LYS A 112 -6.14 -14.97 9.41
N GLN A 113 -5.12 -14.67 10.20
CA GLN A 113 -5.17 -14.84 11.66
C GLN A 113 -6.26 -13.96 12.30
N GLN A 114 -6.45 -12.74 11.81
CA GLN A 114 -7.51 -11.84 12.27
C GLN A 114 -8.91 -12.42 12.06
N GLU A 115 -9.14 -13.03 10.90
CA GLU A 115 -10.40 -13.71 10.60
C GLU A 115 -10.57 -14.98 11.45
N GLU A 116 -9.54 -15.80 11.58
CA GLU A 116 -9.62 -17.09 12.28
C GLU A 116 -9.81 -16.93 13.79
N LEU A 117 -8.98 -16.09 14.43
CA LEU A 117 -8.92 -15.95 15.89
C LEU A 117 -9.94 -14.94 16.42
N TYR A 118 -10.12 -13.81 15.73
CA TYR A 118 -10.94 -12.70 16.21
C TYR A 118 -12.25 -12.53 15.44
N LYS A 119 -12.52 -13.40 14.46
CA LYS A 119 -13.70 -13.31 13.57
C LYS A 119 -13.81 -11.96 12.86
N LYS A 120 -12.68 -11.26 12.71
CA LYS A 120 -12.61 -9.95 12.06
C LYS A 120 -12.37 -10.16 10.57
N LYS A 121 -13.44 -10.04 9.78
CA LYS A 121 -13.37 -10.09 8.32
C LYS A 121 -13.06 -8.70 7.74
N LEU A 122 -12.43 -8.69 6.57
CA LEU A 122 -12.31 -7.48 5.78
C LEU A 122 -13.67 -7.12 5.16
N ASP A 123 -13.98 -5.83 5.13
CA ASP A 123 -15.14 -5.32 4.38
C ASP A 123 -14.88 -5.33 2.87
N ALA A 124 -13.61 -5.18 2.45
CA ALA A 124 -13.17 -5.28 1.07
C ALA A 124 -13.11 -6.73 0.56
N ASN A 125 -13.12 -6.90 -0.76
CA ASN A 125 -12.80 -8.21 -1.36
C ASN A 125 -11.34 -8.55 -1.05
N PHE A 126 -11.04 -9.83 -0.82
CA PHE A 126 -9.70 -10.29 -0.49
C PHE A 126 -9.21 -11.34 -1.48
N PHE A 127 -8.00 -11.17 -1.98
CA PHE A 127 -7.33 -12.10 -2.89
C PHE A 127 -5.87 -12.31 -2.48
N GLN A 128 -5.42 -13.56 -2.48
CA GLN A 128 -4.02 -13.89 -2.24
C GLN A 128 -3.32 -14.22 -3.54
N TRP A 129 -2.14 -13.63 -3.77
CA TRP A 129 -1.40 -13.75 -5.03
C TRP A 129 0.04 -14.23 -4.83
N ASN A 130 0.59 -14.92 -5.84
CA ASN A 130 1.99 -15.36 -5.86
C ASN A 130 2.84 -14.56 -6.85
N ASP A 131 2.23 -14.13 -7.95
CA ASP A 131 2.85 -13.30 -8.99
C ASP A 131 1.87 -12.24 -9.54
N GLY A 132 2.37 -11.36 -10.40
CA GLY A 132 1.58 -10.29 -11.00
C GLY A 132 0.54 -10.78 -12.00
N LYS A 133 0.72 -11.97 -12.60
CA LYS A 133 -0.22 -12.53 -13.57
C LYS A 133 -1.52 -12.96 -12.89
N GLN A 134 -1.41 -13.58 -11.71
CA GLN A 134 -2.56 -13.93 -10.89
C GLN A 134 -3.40 -12.70 -10.49
N ILE A 135 -2.76 -11.57 -10.21
CA ILE A 135 -3.47 -10.31 -9.91
C ILE A 135 -4.24 -9.85 -11.15
N GLU A 136 -3.58 -9.81 -12.31
CA GLU A 136 -4.20 -9.40 -13.59
C GLU A 136 -5.43 -10.25 -13.92
N ASP A 137 -5.29 -11.57 -13.87
CA ASP A 137 -6.35 -12.51 -14.21
C ASP A 137 -7.53 -12.38 -13.24
N TYR A 138 -7.26 -12.31 -11.93
CA TYR A 138 -8.32 -12.14 -10.94
C TYR A 138 -9.10 -10.85 -11.14
N ILE A 139 -8.42 -9.74 -11.42
CA ILE A 139 -9.05 -8.43 -11.67
C ILE A 139 -9.98 -8.51 -12.88
N LYS A 140 -9.51 -9.05 -14.01
CA LYS A 140 -10.29 -9.17 -15.25
C LYS A 140 -11.49 -10.08 -15.08
N ASP A 141 -11.30 -11.21 -14.41
CA ASP A 141 -12.32 -12.26 -14.34
C ASP A 141 -13.37 -12.04 -13.26
N ASN A 142 -13.07 -11.23 -12.23
CA ASN A 142 -13.91 -11.12 -11.04
C ASN A 142 -14.22 -9.68 -10.64
N TRP A 143 -13.21 -8.81 -10.54
CA TRP A 143 -13.41 -7.50 -9.91
C TRP A 143 -13.97 -6.46 -10.88
N LEU A 144 -13.44 -6.39 -12.10
CA LEU A 144 -13.89 -5.42 -13.11
C LEU A 144 -15.30 -5.72 -13.65
N LYS A 145 -15.76 -6.97 -13.62
CA LYS A 145 -17.13 -7.34 -14.06
C LYS A 145 -18.24 -6.77 -13.17
N LYS A 146 -17.89 -6.14 -12.06
CA LYS A 146 -18.83 -5.49 -11.12
C LYS A 146 -19.10 -4.02 -11.47
N PHE A 147 -18.40 -3.47 -12.46
CA PHE A 147 -18.54 -2.12 -12.99
C PHE A 147 -18.97 -2.18 -14.46
#